data_AF-A0A349YDS5-F1
#
_entry.id   AF-A0A349YDS5-F1
#
_cell.length_a   1.000
_cell.length_b   1.000
_cell.length_c   1.000
_cell.angle_alpha   90.00
_cell.angle_beta   90.00
_cell.angle_gamma   90.00
#
_symmetry.space_group_name_H-M   'P 1'
#
loop_
_entity.id
_entity.type
_entity.pdbx_description
1 polymer ?
#
loop_
_entity_poly.entity_id
_entity_poly.type
_entity_poly.pdbx_seq_one_letter_code
_entity_poly.pdbx_strand_id
1 'polypeptide(L)' 'MKTLLLSALGLGVLCFGSLVHGATPVGLWKTIDDETGEERSYIRIIAVGDSIEGSVEDIIPLPGDDPEQICTKCEG' A
#
# COMPACT_ATOMS: atom_id res chain seq x y z
N MET A 1 42.67 27.79 29.58
CA MET A 1 42.69 27.30 28.18
C MET A 1 42.89 25.77 28.10
N LYS A 2 42.20 24.98 28.94
CA LYS A 2 42.22 23.50 28.88
C LYS A 2 40.82 22.91 29.11
N THR A 3 39.95 23.63 29.80
CA THR A 3 38.52 23.30 29.95
C THR A 3 37.66 23.68 28.75
N LEU A 4 38.17 24.52 27.84
CA LEU A 4 37.45 24.91 26.61
C LEU A 4 37.52 23.86 25.50
N LEU A 5 38.54 22.97 25.53
CA LEU A 5 38.74 21.94 24.51
C LEU A 5 37.89 20.68 24.72
N LEU A 6 37.27 20.50 25.90
CA LEU A 6 36.35 19.38 26.16
C LEU A 6 34.89 19.68 25.77
N SER A 7 34.54 20.94 25.49
CA SER A 7 33.19 21.31 25.06
C SER A 7 32.92 21.10 23.57
N ALA A 8 33.96 20.87 22.77
CA ALA A 8 33.86 20.75 21.32
C ALA A 8 33.51 19.33 20.82
N LEU A 9 33.42 18.32 21.70
CA LEU A 9 33.14 16.93 21.30
C LEU A 9 31.68 16.50 21.52
N GLY A 10 30.84 17.34 22.13
CA GLY A 10 29.52 16.92 22.64
C GLY A 10 28.29 17.35 21.83
N LEU A 11 28.43 17.98 20.66
CA LEU A 11 27.28 18.63 20.00
C LEU A 11 27.21 18.38 18.49
N GLY A 12 27.42 17.13 18.06
CA GLY A 12 27.38 16.73 16.66
C GLY A 12 26.38 15.61 16.32
N VAL A 13 25.44 15.31 17.21
CA VAL A 13 24.42 14.26 16.98
C VAL A 13 23.05 14.79 17.35
N LEU A 14 22.48 15.67 16.52
CA LEU A 14 21.07 16.00 16.61
C LEU A 14 20.45 15.98 15.22
N CYS A 15 19.46 15.11 15.09
CA CYS A 15 18.39 15.10 14.08
C CYS A 15 18.71 14.51 12.69
N PHE A 16 19.00 13.21 12.63
CA PHE A 16 18.55 12.38 11.51
C PHE A 16 17.18 11.76 11.85
N GLY A 17 16.16 12.60 11.96
CA GLY A 17 14.78 12.13 12.05
C GLY A 17 14.30 11.77 10.64
N SER A 18 14.36 10.49 10.26
CA SER A 18 13.72 10.04 9.03
C SER A 18 12.21 10.22 9.17
N LEU A 19 11.62 11.12 8.38
CA LEU A 19 10.17 11.17 8.19
C LEU A 19 9.78 9.94 7.37
N VAL A 20 9.64 8.79 8.03
CA VAL A 20 9.04 7.61 7.43
C VAL A 20 7.55 7.89 7.31
N HIS A 21 7.14 8.41 6.17
CA HIS A 21 5.74 8.33 5.77
C HIS A 21 5.45 6.85 5.53
N GLY A 22 4.61 6.25 6.37
CA GLY A 22 4.16 4.89 6.16
C GLY A 22 3.47 4.77 4.80
N ALA A 23 3.79 3.73 4.05
CA ALA A 23 3.08 3.43 2.81
C ALA A 23 1.60 3.23 3.13
N THR A 24 0.72 3.92 2.40
CA THR A 24 -0.73 3.76 2.53
C THR A 24 -1.24 2.78 1.46
N PRO A 25 -2.17 1.88 1.81
CA PRO A 25 -2.84 1.03 0.83
C PRO A 25 -3.91 1.78 0.03
N VAL A 26 -4.24 3.04 0.40
CA VAL A 26 -5.27 3.83 -0.29
C VAL A 26 -4.83 4.13 -1.72
N GLY A 27 -5.70 3.84 -2.69
CA GLY A 27 -5.42 4.04 -4.10
C GLY A 27 -6.18 3.08 -5.01
N LEU A 28 -5.90 3.20 -6.31
CA LEU A 28 -6.33 2.22 -7.31
C LEU A 28 -5.21 1.21 -7.51
N TRP A 29 -5.55 -0.07 -7.40
CA TRP A 29 -4.62 -1.18 -7.51
C TRP A 29 -5.04 -2.13 -8.59
N LYS A 30 -4.04 -2.74 -9.24
CA LYS A 30 -4.26 -3.87 -10.14
C LYS A 30 -3.95 -5.15 -9.39
N THR A 31 -4.86 -6.11 -9.42
CA THR A 31 -4.67 -7.42 -8.77
C THR A 31 -3.96 -8.39 -9.70
N ILE A 32 -3.15 -9.26 -9.13
CA ILE A 32 -2.43 -10.33 -9.81
C ILE A 32 -2.91 -11.66 -9.22
N ASP A 33 -3.28 -12.60 -10.07
CA ASP A 33 -3.62 -13.97 -9.69
C ASP A 33 -2.37 -14.68 -9.15
N ASP A 34 -2.47 -15.32 -7.99
CA ASP A 34 -1.35 -15.96 -7.33
C ASP A 34 -0.95 -17.31 -7.96
N GLU A 35 -1.88 -17.96 -8.68
CA GLU A 35 -1.61 -19.21 -9.40
C GLU A 35 -1.08 -18.96 -10.80
N THR A 36 -1.69 -18.04 -11.56
CA THR A 36 -1.33 -17.79 -12.97
C THR A 36 -0.38 -16.62 -13.18
N GLY A 37 -0.31 -15.67 -12.24
CA GLY A 37 0.45 -14.44 -12.38
C GLY A 37 -0.19 -13.41 -13.32
N GLU A 38 -1.42 -13.66 -13.77
CA GLU A 38 -2.13 -12.77 -14.68
C GLU A 38 -2.84 -11.63 -13.95
N GLU A 39 -3.04 -10.52 -14.66
CA GLU A 39 -3.81 -9.39 -14.15
C GLU A 39 -5.32 -9.73 -14.13
N ARG A 40 -6.01 -9.49 -13.01
CA ARG A 40 -7.43 -9.92 -12.87
C ARG A 40 -8.44 -8.80 -12.68
N SER A 41 -8.09 -7.73 -11.98
CA SER A 41 -9.06 -6.68 -11.67
C SER A 41 -8.38 -5.39 -11.26
N TYR A 42 -9.15 -4.31 -11.26
CA TYR A 42 -8.81 -3.08 -10.59
C TYR A 42 -9.63 -2.95 -9.31
N ILE A 43 -8.96 -2.78 -8.18
CA ILE A 43 -9.62 -2.52 -6.88
C ILE A 43 -9.33 -1.10 -6.41
N ARG A 44 -10.36 -0.43 -5.89
CA ARG A 44 -10.22 0.85 -5.22
C ARG A 44 -10.22 0.65 -3.71
N ILE A 45 -9.17 1.13 -3.06
CA ILE A 45 -9.06 1.17 -1.61
C ILE A 45 -9.20 2.64 -1.17
N ILE A 46 -10.16 2.89 -0.28
CA ILE A 46 -10.39 4.21 0.33
C ILE A 46 -10.23 4.15 1.84
N ALA A 47 -9.89 5.27 2.46
CA ALA A 47 -9.92 5.41 3.92
C ALA A 47 -11.33 5.83 4.37
N VAL A 48 -11.86 5.17 5.40
CA VAL A 48 -13.14 5.47 6.03
C VAL A 48 -12.92 5.59 7.53
N GLY A 49 -12.69 6.82 8.00
CA GLY A 49 -12.24 7.07 9.38
C GLY A 49 -10.91 6.38 9.65
N ASP A 50 -10.89 5.51 10.67
CA ASP A 50 -9.72 4.71 11.05
C ASP A 50 -9.66 3.34 10.35
N SER A 51 -10.60 3.06 9.45
CA SER A 51 -10.66 1.83 8.65
C SER A 51 -10.35 2.08 7.18
N ILE A 52 -10.16 1.01 6.43
CA ILE A 52 -10.08 1.05 4.97
C ILE A 52 -11.18 0.16 4.38
N GLU A 53 -11.74 0.58 3.26
CA GLU A 53 -12.72 -0.17 2.50
C GLU A 53 -12.19 -0.41 1.08
N GLY A 54 -12.43 -1.60 0.55
CA GLY A 54 -12.04 -2.02 -0.78
C GLY A 54 -13.27 -2.35 -1.63
N SER A 55 -13.23 -1.97 -2.90
CA SER A 55 -14.26 -2.35 -3.88
C SER A 55 -13.62 -2.72 -5.21
N VAL A 56 -14.22 -3.68 -5.93
CA VAL A 56 -13.83 -3.99 -7.31
C VAL A 56 -14.38 -2.89 -8.20
N GLU A 57 -13.49 -2.13 -8.83
CA GLU A 57 -13.85 -1.03 -9.74
C GLU A 57 -14.03 -1.54 -11.17
N ASP A 58 -13.22 -2.52 -11.58
CA ASP A 58 -13.34 -3.17 -12.89
C ASP A 58 -12.71 -4.57 -12.87
N ILE A 59 -13.18 -5.46 -13.75
CA ILE A 59 -12.66 -6.82 -13.91
C ILE A 59 -12.02 -6.95 -15.29
N ILE A 60 -10.82 -7.53 -15.36
CA ILE A 60 -10.10 -7.79 -16.60
C ILE A 60 -10.56 -9.15 -17.14
N PRO A 61 -11.32 -9.20 -18.24
CA PRO A 61 -11.84 -10.47 -18.76
C PRO A 61 -10.72 -11.28 -19.39
N LEU A 62 -10.61 -12.55 -19.00
CA LEU A 62 -9.69 -13.53 -19.58
C LEU A 62 -10.44 -14.57 -20.40
N PRO A 63 -9.76 -15.24 -21.36
CA PRO A 63 -10.37 -16.33 -22.12
C PRO A 63 -10.89 -17.44 -21.20
N GLY A 64 -12.20 -17.72 -21.28
CA GLY A 64 -12.85 -18.74 -20.46
C GLY A 64 -13.52 -18.22 -19.20
N ASP A 65 -13.42 -16.93 -18.90
CA ASP A 65 -14.22 -16.30 -17.85
C ASP A 65 -15.72 -16.30 -18.19
N ASP A 66 -16.55 -16.19 -17.14
CA ASP A 66 -17.99 -15.97 -17.29
C ASP A 66 -18.24 -14.61 -17.98
N PRO A 67 -18.98 -14.55 -19.09
CA PRO A 67 -19.34 -13.29 -19.74
C PRO A 67 -20.04 -12.28 -18.81
N GLU A 68 -20.78 -12.75 -17.80
CA GLU A 68 -21.47 -11.89 -16.83
C GLU A 68 -20.55 -11.45 -15.68
N GLN A 69 -19.35 -12.04 -15.57
CA GLN A 69 -18.35 -11.77 -14.53
C GLN A 69 -18.90 -11.96 -13.10
N ILE A 70 -19.91 -12.82 -12.94
CA ILE A 70 -20.53 -13.12 -11.65
C ILE A 70 -19.79 -14.29 -11.01
N CYS A 71 -19.30 -14.09 -9.79
CA CYS A 71 -18.75 -15.19 -9.02
C CYS A 71 -19.89 -16.06 -8.45
N THR A 72 -20.19 -17.19 -9.09
CA THR A 72 -21.21 -18.13 -8.60
C THR A 72 -20.78 -18.96 -7.39
N LYS A 73 -19.52 -18.80 -6.95
CA LYS A 73 -18.97 -19.48 -5.76
C LYS A 73 -19.15 -18.67 -4.48
N CYS A 74 -19.47 -17.37 -4.60
CA CYS A 74 -19.64 -16.46 -3.47
C CYS A 74 -21.10 -16.01 -3.38
N GLU A 75 -21.63 -15.86 -2.17
CA GLU A 75 -23.02 -15.42 -1.96
C GLU A 75 -23.20 -13.89 -2.07
N GLY A 76 -22.10 -13.13 -1.99
CA GLY A 76 -22.11 -11.67 -1.96
C GLY A 76 -22.30 -11.11 -0.56
#